data_AF-A0A7Z7IR86-F1
#
_entry.id   AF-A0A7Z7IR86-F1
#
_cell.length_a   1.000
_cell.length_b   1.000
_cell.length_c   1.000
_cell.angle_alpha   90.00
_cell.angle_beta   90.00
_cell.angle_gamma   90.00
#
_symmetry.space_group_name_H-M   'P 1'
#
loop_
_entity.id
_entity.type
_entity.pdbx_description
1 polymer ?
#
loop_
_entity_poly.entity_id
_entity_poly.type
_entity_poly.pdbx_seq_one_letter_code
_entity_poly.pdbx_strand_id
1 'polypeptide(L)'
;MTIERQRDNPVIAAAGPALPDRVLVAVIAGVTKIGVVLDATAAVSVQLAALVDLINTRLGELGQPALTAGARGRWTLCWVDGSPLKPGLSLAAQGVSDGTRLWLRFAADTEARISVVEHVTSAVAAELSKRWPAVTPVWAARVGAGMVVAGVLAGTALMGRWRYGHLGWASAAYCGGLAAVLLAVAVIILTRRGSVSVRGLGDTLLLTGCAPAAVAAAAAVPGPMGAPHAALGLATALVAAVLVVRFTGRHIALGTAVIVTAAAGMVVGLVRMVLVTSAPILLAVLLLVAVMGMHVAPTMARWAAGIRLPVFPSASGRWIF
;
A
#
# COMPACT_ATOMS: atom_id res chain seq x y z
N MET A 1 46.17 3.26 85.77
CA MET A 1 44.81 2.88 85.34
C MET A 1 44.06 4.17 85.03
N THR A 2 43.91 4.47 83.72
CA THR A 2 42.61 4.59 83.00
C THR A 2 41.85 5.90 83.32
N ILE A 3 41.42 6.77 82.41
CA ILE A 3 41.20 6.71 80.95
C ILE A 3 41.16 8.17 80.45
N GLU A 4 41.84 8.47 79.34
CA GLU A 4 41.68 9.70 78.55
C GLU A 4 40.29 9.74 77.90
N ARG A 5 39.58 10.86 78.04
CA ARG A 5 38.29 11.10 77.38
C ARG A 5 38.55 11.59 75.94
N GLN A 6 38.63 10.64 75.03
CA GLN A 6 38.66 10.89 73.58
C GLN A 6 37.33 11.52 73.16
N ARG A 7 37.39 12.74 72.60
CA ARG A 7 36.26 13.40 71.94
C ARG A 7 36.06 12.75 70.57
N ASP A 8 34.98 12.00 70.41
CA ASP A 8 34.54 11.50 69.11
C ASP A 8 34.09 12.68 68.23
N ASN A 9 34.90 12.96 67.22
CA ASN A 9 34.56 13.86 66.12
C ASN A 9 33.83 12.99 65.07
N PRO A 10 32.58 13.28 64.67
CA PRO A 10 31.93 12.50 63.63
C PRO A 10 32.65 12.77 62.31
N VAL A 11 33.31 11.74 61.79
CA VAL A 11 33.88 11.74 60.44
C VAL A 11 32.72 11.87 59.47
N ILE A 12 32.57 13.04 58.85
CA ILE A 12 31.71 13.25 57.69
C ILE A 12 32.28 12.37 56.59
N ALA A 13 31.59 11.27 56.29
CA ALA A 13 31.88 10.46 55.12
C ALA A 13 31.75 11.36 53.88
N ALA A 14 32.86 11.56 53.17
CA ALA A 14 32.86 12.25 51.90
C ALA A 14 31.88 11.55 50.95
N ALA A 15 30.95 12.31 50.38
CA ALA A 15 30.04 11.80 49.36
C ALA A 15 30.87 11.19 48.21
N GLY A 16 30.65 9.91 47.91
CA GLY A 16 31.23 9.28 46.73
C GLY A 16 30.83 10.04 45.46
N PRO A 17 31.60 9.91 44.36
CA PRO A 17 31.30 10.64 43.13
C PRO A 17 29.85 10.36 42.71
N ALA A 18 29.04 11.41 42.58
CA ALA A 18 27.67 11.31 42.13
C ALA A 18 27.67 10.65 40.74
N LEU A 19 26.94 9.53 40.61
CA LEU A 19 26.75 8.89 39.32
C LEU A 19 26.10 9.89 38.36
N PRO A 20 26.59 9.99 37.11
CA PRO A 20 25.98 10.89 36.13
C PRO A 20 24.52 10.50 35.94
N ASP A 21 23.65 11.51 35.86
CA ASP A 21 22.23 11.31 35.64
C ASP A 21 22.01 10.67 34.27
N ARG A 22 21.22 9.60 34.23
CA ARG A 22 21.09 8.72 33.05
C ARG A 22 19.64 8.64 32.65
N VAL A 23 19.39 8.76 31.35
CA VAL A 23 18.06 8.61 30.75
C VAL A 23 18.06 7.46 29.76
N LEU A 24 17.10 6.55 29.91
CA LEU A 24 16.83 5.47 28.97
C LEU A 24 15.97 6.01 27.83
N VAL A 25 16.55 6.14 26.64
CA VAL A 25 15.84 6.55 25.43
C VAL A 25 15.67 5.40 24.45
N ALA A 26 14.59 5.45 23.68
CA ALA A 26 14.42 4.57 22.54
C ALA A 26 14.84 5.28 21.26
N VAL A 27 16.00 4.91 20.72
CA VAL A 27 16.52 5.46 19.47
C VAL A 27 16.00 4.66 18.28
N ILE A 28 15.38 5.34 17.33
CA ILE A 28 14.87 4.77 16.10
C ILE A 28 15.90 5.04 15.00
N ALA A 29 16.40 3.96 14.39
CA ALA A 29 17.37 3.95 13.32
C ALA A 29 16.80 3.17 12.13
N GLY A 30 16.35 3.88 11.10
CA GLY A 30 15.64 3.27 9.97
C GLY A 30 14.33 2.62 10.43
N VAL A 31 14.26 1.29 10.39
CA VAL A 31 13.10 0.49 10.81
C VAL A 31 13.26 -0.14 12.20
N THR A 32 14.43 0.00 12.82
CA THR A 32 14.78 -0.68 14.06
C THR A 32 14.71 0.29 15.24
N LYS A 33 14.15 -0.17 16.35
CA LYS A 33 14.07 0.58 17.61
C LYS A 33 15.02 -0.06 18.62
N ILE A 34 15.99 0.72 19.12
CA ILE A 34 17.04 0.27 20.04
C ILE A 34 16.95 1.09 21.32
N GLY A 35 16.84 0.43 22.47
CA GLY A 35 16.91 1.09 23.78
C GLY A 35 18.35 1.39 24.14
N VAL A 36 18.67 2.64 24.45
CA VAL A 36 20.02 3.08 24.84
C VAL A 36 19.93 3.98 26.06
N VAL A 37 20.83 3.78 27.02
CA VAL A 37 20.98 4.68 28.16
C VAL A 37 22.00 5.75 27.78
N LEU A 38 21.59 7.02 27.87
CA LEU A 38 22.42 8.19 27.58
C LEU A 38 22.60 9.03 28.84
N ASP A 39 23.66 9.83 28.88
CA ASP A 39 23.86 10.83 29.94
C ASP A 39 22.91 12.00 29.71
N ALA A 40 22.09 12.28 30.72
CA ALA A 40 21.05 13.30 30.69
C ALA A 40 21.62 14.72 30.73
N THR A 41 22.81 14.89 31.32
CA THR A 41 23.45 16.17 31.63
C THR A 41 24.50 16.58 30.61
N ALA A 42 25.13 15.63 29.93
CA ALA A 42 26.08 15.92 28.86
C ALA A 42 25.37 16.45 27.59
N ALA A 43 26.06 17.32 26.86
CA ALA A 43 25.54 17.87 25.60
C ALA A 43 25.35 16.76 24.56
N VAL A 44 24.27 16.87 23.76
CA VAL A 44 23.91 15.86 22.76
C VAL A 44 25.04 15.62 21.76
N SER A 45 25.79 16.65 21.36
CA SER A 45 26.90 16.52 20.41
C SER A 45 28.04 15.62 20.89
N VAL A 46 28.31 15.58 22.20
CA VAL A 46 29.44 14.83 22.78
C VAL A 46 29.20 13.33 22.69
N GLN A 47 27.96 12.89 22.88
CA GLN A 47 27.60 11.48 22.91
C GLN A 47 27.21 10.93 21.53
N LEU A 48 27.01 11.79 20.54
CA LEU A 48 26.38 11.42 19.28
C LEU A 48 27.23 10.51 18.40
N ALA A 49 28.54 10.76 18.33
CA ALA A 49 29.45 9.91 17.55
C ALA A 49 29.47 8.49 18.11
N ALA A 50 29.65 8.35 19.42
CA ALA A 50 29.62 7.06 20.11
C ALA A 50 28.25 6.35 19.97
N LEU A 51 27.15 7.12 19.98
CA LEU A 51 25.82 6.58 19.77
C LEU A 51 25.62 6.03 18.35
N VAL A 52 26.13 6.74 17.33
CA VAL A 52 26.07 6.27 15.93
C VAL A 52 26.86 4.97 15.77
N ASP A 53 28.06 4.91 16.33
CA ASP A 53 28.90 3.70 16.28
C ASP A 53 28.22 2.52 16.98
N LEU A 54 27.71 2.73 18.21
CA LEU A 54 26.97 1.72 18.97
C LEU A 54 25.77 1.18 18.18
N ILE A 55 24.97 2.08 17.58
CA ILE A 55 23.79 1.70 16.81
C ILE A 55 24.19 0.93 15.54
N ASN A 56 25.25 1.35 14.84
CA ASN A 56 25.73 0.64 13.66
C ASN A 56 26.25 -0.77 14.00
N THR A 57 26.93 -0.94 15.14
CA THR A 57 27.32 -2.27 15.63
C THR A 57 26.07 -3.14 15.88
N ARG A 58 25.05 -2.60 16.56
CA ARG A 58 23.80 -3.33 16.83
C ARG A 58 23.00 -3.63 15.56
N LEU A 59 22.98 -2.72 14.58
CA LEU A 59 22.34 -2.98 13.29
C LEU A 59 23.06 -4.11 12.54
N GLY A 60 24.39 -4.15 12.59
CA GLY A 60 25.20 -5.24 12.05
C GLY A 60 24.88 -6.59 12.68
N GLU A 61 24.80 -6.66 14.02
CA GLU A 61 24.39 -7.87 14.74
C GLU A 61 22.97 -8.34 14.37
N LEU A 62 22.07 -7.41 14.05
CA LEU A 62 20.69 -7.68 13.62
C LEU A 62 20.57 -7.95 12.10
N GLY A 63 21.67 -7.94 11.35
CA GLY A 63 21.67 -8.10 9.89
C GLY A 63 20.98 -6.95 9.14
N GLN A 64 20.83 -5.79 9.78
CA GLN A 64 20.24 -4.58 9.19
C GLN A 64 21.32 -3.72 8.51
N PRO A 65 20.95 -2.94 7.47
CA PRO A 65 21.91 -2.05 6.83
C PRO A 65 22.38 -0.97 7.82
N ALA A 66 23.69 -0.71 7.83
CA ALA A 66 24.27 0.35 8.63
C ALA A 66 23.75 1.72 8.18
N LEU A 67 23.67 2.66 9.13
CA LEU A 67 23.34 4.04 8.86
C LEU A 67 24.49 4.70 8.10
N THR A 68 24.20 5.19 6.89
CA THR A 68 25.18 5.89 6.06
C THR A 68 25.05 7.40 6.22
N ALA A 69 26.19 8.06 6.38
CA ALA A 69 26.25 9.51 6.34
C ALA A 69 25.96 9.98 4.90
N GLY A 70 25.18 11.05 4.76
CA GLY A 70 25.00 11.73 3.48
C GLY A 70 26.25 12.51 3.07
N ALA A 71 26.24 13.07 1.86
CA ALA A 71 27.39 13.79 1.32
C ALA A 71 27.80 15.03 2.13
N ARG A 72 26.85 15.71 2.79
CA ARG A 72 27.11 16.90 3.61
C ARG A 72 26.03 17.08 4.68
N GLY A 73 26.43 17.21 5.94
CA GLY A 73 25.52 17.30 7.07
C GLY A 73 26.14 16.79 8.36
N ARG A 74 25.31 16.62 9.39
CA ARG A 74 25.72 16.06 10.68
C ARG A 74 24.67 15.08 11.17
N TRP A 75 25.11 14.09 11.94
CA TRP A 75 24.17 13.29 12.73
C TRP A 75 23.45 14.21 13.71
N THR A 76 22.16 13.96 13.94
CA THR A 76 21.35 14.63 14.96
C THR A 76 20.35 13.65 15.55
N LEU A 77 20.06 13.79 16.84
CA LEU A 77 18.84 13.21 17.40
C LEU A 77 17.68 14.15 17.08
N CYS A 78 16.58 13.60 16.60
CA CYS A 78 15.35 14.32 16.30
C CYS A 78 14.22 13.79 17.18
N TRP A 79 13.25 14.64 17.48
CA TRP A 79 11.97 14.23 18.01
C TRP A 79 11.18 13.39 17.00
N VAL A 80 10.08 12.79 17.45
CA VAL A 80 9.19 11.98 16.60
C VAL A 80 8.55 12.82 15.48
N ASP A 81 8.39 14.13 15.69
CA ASP A 81 7.92 15.09 14.68
C ASP A 81 8.99 15.46 13.63
N GLY A 82 10.22 14.99 13.79
CA GLY A 82 11.35 15.26 12.90
C GLY A 82 12.15 16.52 13.22
N SER A 83 11.76 17.29 14.25
CA SER A 83 12.53 18.46 14.69
C SER A 83 13.85 18.04 15.35
N PRO A 84 15.00 18.62 14.97
CA PRO A 84 16.29 18.24 15.54
C PRO A 84 16.47 18.80 16.94
N LEU A 85 17.01 17.98 17.84
CA LEU A 85 17.49 18.42 19.15
C LEU A 85 18.69 19.36 18.95
N LYS A 86 18.78 20.38 19.82
CA LYS A 86 19.88 21.34 19.82
C LYS A 86 21.15 20.61 20.30
N PRO A 87 22.22 20.57 19.48
CA PRO A 87 23.40 19.76 19.77
C PRO A 87 24.21 20.26 20.99
N GLY A 88 24.17 21.56 21.27
CA GLY A 88 24.90 22.17 22.40
C GLY A 88 24.17 22.11 23.74
N LEU A 89 22.93 21.60 23.78
CA LEU A 89 22.17 21.42 25.01
C LEU A 89 22.17 19.95 25.44
N SER A 90 21.95 19.71 26.73
CA SER A 90 21.79 18.37 27.28
C SER A 90 20.39 17.80 26.97
N LEU A 91 20.21 16.50 27.20
CA LEU A 91 18.92 15.83 27.03
C LEU A 91 17.91 16.31 28.09
N ALA A 92 18.34 16.45 29.34
CA ALA A 92 17.51 16.94 30.43
C ALA A 92 17.04 18.39 30.19
N ALA A 93 17.93 19.27 29.72
CA ALA A 93 17.59 20.66 29.42
C ALA A 93 16.57 20.81 28.27
N GLN A 94 16.43 19.77 27.44
CA GLN A 94 15.48 19.73 26.34
C GLN A 94 14.21 18.92 26.67
N GLY A 95 14.04 18.50 27.93
CA GLY A 95 12.86 17.78 28.40
C GLY A 95 12.79 16.32 27.97
N VAL A 96 13.91 15.70 27.62
CA VAL A 96 13.97 14.27 27.30
C VAL A 96 13.92 13.48 28.61
N SER A 97 12.95 12.58 28.72
CA SER A 97 12.71 11.73 29.88
C SER A 97 12.81 10.24 29.52
N ASP A 98 12.81 9.38 30.53
CA ASP A 98 12.86 7.93 30.32
C ASP A 98 11.73 7.43 29.42
N GLY A 99 12.08 6.57 28.47
CA GLY A 99 11.17 6.03 27.47
C GLY A 99 10.90 6.94 26.27
N THR A 100 11.48 8.15 26.24
CA THR A 100 11.35 9.06 25.11
C THR A 100 11.88 8.43 23.82
N ARG A 101 11.13 8.59 22.73
CA ARG A 101 11.47 8.06 21.40
C ARG A 101 12.15 9.16 20.60
N LEU A 102 13.36 8.89 20.14
CA LEU A 102 14.15 9.82 19.35
C LEU A 102 14.57 9.15 18.05
N TRP A 103 14.58 9.90 16.96
CA TRP A 103 15.11 9.44 15.68
C TRP A 103 16.59 9.80 15.57
N LEU A 104 17.43 8.84 15.21
CA LEU A 104 18.79 9.15 14.77
C LEU A 104 18.77 9.37 13.26
N ARG A 105 19.06 10.60 12.83
CA ARG A 105 19.07 10.97 11.41
C ARG A 105 20.32 11.75 11.07
N PHE A 106 20.75 11.62 9.82
CA PHE A 106 21.73 12.51 9.24
C PHE A 106 20.99 13.75 8.73
N ALA A 107 21.09 14.86 9.47
CA ALA A 107 20.51 16.12 9.06
C ALA A 107 21.42 16.76 8.00
N ALA A 108 20.87 17.00 6.82
CA ALA A 108 21.57 17.72 5.77
C ALA A 108 21.88 19.15 6.24
N ASP A 109 23.02 19.67 5.80
CA ASP A 109 23.41 21.06 6.03
C ASP A 109 22.32 22.00 5.50
N THR A 110 21.90 22.97 6.32
CA THR A 110 20.83 23.92 5.95
C THR A 110 21.31 25.00 4.98
N GLU A 111 22.62 25.11 4.77
CA GLU A 111 23.18 26.03 3.79
C GLU A 111 22.96 25.49 2.35
N ALA A 112 21.76 25.71 1.84
CA ALA A 112 21.45 25.45 0.45
C ALA A 112 22.09 26.55 -0.42
N ARG A 113 23.26 26.26 -1.01
CA ARG A 113 23.85 27.15 -2.00
C ARG A 113 22.98 27.13 -3.25
N ILE A 114 22.23 28.20 -3.47
CA ILE A 114 21.44 28.38 -4.69
C ILE A 114 22.43 28.60 -5.85
N SER A 115 22.38 27.75 -6.86
CA SER A 115 23.15 27.95 -8.08
C SER A 115 22.64 29.21 -8.78
N VAL A 116 23.46 30.25 -8.84
CA VAL A 116 23.17 31.44 -9.64
C VAL A 116 23.42 31.09 -11.10
N VAL A 117 22.35 31.01 -11.88
CA VAL A 117 22.42 30.78 -13.33
C VAL A 117 22.24 32.13 -14.02
N GLU A 118 23.29 32.62 -14.67
CA GLU A 118 23.32 33.97 -15.27
C GLU A 118 22.41 34.10 -16.50
N HIS A 119 22.18 33.00 -17.21
CA HIS A 119 21.40 32.99 -18.44
C HIS A 119 19.96 32.56 -18.16
N VAL A 120 18.99 33.40 -18.54
CA VAL A 120 17.56 33.13 -18.36
C VAL A 120 17.13 31.83 -19.05
N THR A 121 17.67 31.54 -20.23
CA THR A 121 17.37 30.31 -20.98
C THR A 121 17.81 29.06 -20.22
N SER A 122 19.01 29.06 -19.64
CA SER A 122 19.53 27.97 -18.80
C SER A 122 18.77 27.86 -17.48
N ALA A 123 18.38 28.99 -16.87
CA ALA A 123 17.58 29.00 -15.65
C ALA A 123 16.19 28.41 -15.88
N VAL A 124 15.53 28.79 -16.98
CA VAL A 124 14.23 28.23 -17.39
C VAL A 124 14.34 26.75 -17.72
N ALA A 125 15.37 26.33 -18.47
CA ALA A 125 15.59 24.91 -18.77
C ALA A 125 15.86 24.08 -17.50
N ALA A 126 16.65 24.61 -16.57
CA ALA A 126 16.91 23.97 -15.27
C ALA A 126 15.65 23.88 -14.40
N GLU A 127 14.76 24.86 -14.46
CA GLU A 127 13.50 24.84 -13.70
C GLU A 127 12.44 23.93 -14.36
N LEU A 128 12.35 23.95 -15.69
CA LEU A 128 11.47 23.07 -16.45
C LEU A 128 11.84 21.60 -16.28
N SER A 129 13.14 21.26 -16.30
CA SER A 129 13.59 19.87 -16.12
C SER A 129 13.29 19.30 -14.73
N LYS A 130 13.16 20.16 -13.70
CA LYS A 130 12.71 19.73 -12.36
C LYS A 130 11.22 19.35 -12.34
N ARG A 131 10.38 20.07 -13.09
CA ARG A 131 8.92 19.87 -13.11
C ARG A 131 8.48 18.84 -14.16
N TRP A 132 9.16 18.81 -15.30
CA TRP A 132 8.87 17.96 -16.44
C TRP A 132 10.12 17.14 -16.80
N PRO A 133 10.40 16.08 -16.04
CA PRO A 133 11.49 15.17 -16.36
C PRO A 133 11.27 14.54 -17.74
N ALA A 134 12.36 14.16 -18.39
CA ALA A 134 12.32 13.52 -19.70
C ALA A 134 11.44 12.26 -19.72
N VAL A 135 10.86 11.96 -20.89
CA VAL A 135 10.01 10.78 -21.07
C VAL A 135 10.83 9.52 -20.77
N THR A 136 10.45 8.83 -19.71
CA THR A 136 11.08 7.55 -19.34
C THR A 136 10.43 6.40 -20.10
N PRO A 137 11.14 5.27 -20.32
CA PRO A 137 10.56 4.07 -20.92
C PRO A 137 9.32 3.56 -20.17
N VAL A 138 9.29 3.74 -18.85
CA VAL A 138 8.13 3.38 -18.01
C VAL A 138 6.92 4.26 -18.33
N TRP A 139 7.13 5.56 -18.55
CA TRP A 139 6.06 6.48 -18.93
C TRP A 139 5.50 6.15 -20.31
N ALA A 140 6.38 5.89 -21.29
CA ALA A 140 5.98 5.45 -22.62
C ALA A 140 5.16 4.14 -22.58
N ALA A 141 5.59 3.16 -21.78
CA ALA A 141 4.84 1.92 -21.60
C ALA A 141 3.44 2.14 -21.00
N ARG A 142 3.30 3.06 -20.03
CA ARG A 142 2.00 3.39 -19.42
C ARG A 142 1.06 4.07 -20.42
N VAL A 143 1.56 5.00 -21.23
CA VAL A 143 0.77 5.65 -22.28
C VAL A 143 0.33 4.63 -23.34
N GLY A 144 1.25 3.77 -23.79
CA GLY A 144 0.93 2.70 -24.73
C GLY A 144 -0.14 1.74 -24.19
N ALA A 145 -0.01 1.32 -22.92
CA ALA A 145 -1.02 0.50 -22.26
C ALA A 145 -2.39 1.22 -22.19
N GLY A 146 -2.39 2.51 -21.86
CA GLY A 146 -3.60 3.33 -21.85
C GLY A 146 -4.28 3.43 -23.22
N MET A 147 -3.50 3.60 -24.29
CA MET A 147 -4.02 3.61 -25.66
C MET A 147 -4.64 2.26 -26.05
N VAL A 148 -4.01 1.14 -25.67
CA VAL A 148 -4.56 -0.21 -25.89
C VAL A 148 -5.87 -0.38 -25.13
N VAL A 149 -5.93 -0.01 -23.85
CA VAL A 149 -7.15 -0.06 -23.03
C VAL A 149 -8.27 0.74 -23.70
N ALA A 150 -7.99 1.98 -24.09
CA ALA A 150 -8.97 2.86 -24.72
C ALA A 150 -9.48 2.27 -26.04
N GLY A 151 -8.59 1.76 -26.90
CA GLY A 151 -8.95 1.14 -28.18
C GLY A 151 -9.80 -0.12 -27.99
N VAL A 152 -9.42 -1.00 -27.07
CA VAL A 152 -10.16 -2.23 -26.75
C VAL A 152 -11.56 -1.91 -26.23
N LEU A 153 -11.68 -0.97 -25.28
CA LEU A 153 -12.97 -0.59 -24.73
C LEU A 153 -13.87 0.09 -25.78
N ALA A 154 -13.31 0.99 -26.59
CA ALA A 154 -14.03 1.64 -27.67
C ALA A 154 -14.53 0.62 -28.72
N GLY A 155 -13.67 -0.29 -29.16
CA GLY A 155 -14.05 -1.35 -30.10
C GLY A 155 -15.11 -2.29 -29.53
N THR A 156 -14.94 -2.71 -28.26
CA THR A 156 -15.91 -3.56 -27.56
C THR A 156 -17.26 -2.86 -27.40
N ALA A 157 -17.28 -1.57 -27.03
CA ALA A 157 -18.50 -0.79 -26.92
C ALA A 157 -19.20 -0.60 -28.27
N LEU A 158 -18.44 -0.32 -29.33
CA LEU A 158 -18.96 -0.21 -30.69
C LEU A 158 -19.61 -1.53 -31.15
N MET A 159 -18.95 -2.66 -30.93
CA MET A 159 -19.50 -3.97 -31.29
C MET A 159 -20.68 -4.39 -30.41
N GLY A 160 -20.69 -4.02 -29.13
CA GLY A 160 -21.84 -4.19 -28.26
C GLY A 160 -23.05 -3.38 -28.75
N ARG A 161 -22.83 -2.12 -29.15
CA ARG A 161 -23.85 -1.25 -29.75
C ARG A 161 -24.35 -1.80 -31.09
N TRP A 162 -23.46 -2.31 -31.93
CA TRP A 162 -23.79 -2.92 -33.23
C TRP A 162 -24.73 -4.11 -33.09
N ARG A 163 -24.54 -4.96 -32.07
CA ARG A 163 -25.36 -6.16 -31.82
C ARG A 163 -26.84 -5.87 -31.55
N TYR A 164 -27.21 -4.64 -31.16
CA TYR A 164 -28.60 -4.22 -31.03
C TYR A 164 -29.33 -4.09 -32.38
N GLY A 165 -28.62 -3.63 -33.42
CA GLY A 165 -29.19 -3.47 -34.77
C GLY A 165 -29.03 -4.70 -35.65
N HIS A 166 -28.09 -5.58 -35.32
CA HIS A 166 -27.73 -6.72 -36.16
C HIS A 166 -27.67 -8.00 -35.36
N LEU A 167 -28.40 -9.03 -35.81
CA LEU A 167 -28.43 -10.37 -35.22
C LEU A 167 -27.23 -11.25 -35.62
N GLY A 168 -26.31 -10.71 -36.42
CA GLY A 168 -25.13 -11.44 -36.90
C GLY A 168 -24.13 -11.76 -35.80
N TRP A 169 -23.36 -12.82 -36.02
CA TRP A 169 -22.31 -13.33 -35.12
C TRP A 169 -21.04 -12.47 -35.09
N ALA A 170 -20.96 -11.42 -35.93
CA ALA A 170 -19.77 -10.57 -36.06
C ALA A 170 -19.33 -9.93 -34.72
N SER A 171 -20.28 -9.47 -33.91
CA SER A 171 -19.97 -8.88 -32.59
C SER A 171 -19.36 -9.92 -31.64
N ALA A 172 -19.93 -11.13 -31.61
CA ALA A 172 -19.42 -12.24 -30.80
C ALA A 172 -18.03 -12.69 -31.28
N ALA A 173 -17.83 -12.81 -32.59
CA ALA A 173 -16.55 -13.21 -33.19
C ALA A 173 -15.45 -12.18 -32.93
N TYR A 174 -15.73 -10.89 -33.15
CA TYR A 174 -14.75 -9.82 -32.93
C TYR A 174 -14.36 -9.72 -31.45
N CYS A 175 -15.35 -9.61 -30.56
CA CYS A 175 -15.08 -9.49 -29.13
C CYS A 175 -14.44 -10.77 -28.57
N GLY A 176 -14.86 -11.95 -29.04
CA GLY A 176 -14.29 -13.23 -28.63
C GLY A 176 -12.84 -13.38 -29.08
N GLY A 177 -12.54 -13.05 -30.33
CA GLY A 177 -11.18 -13.04 -30.87
C GLY A 177 -10.28 -12.03 -30.14
N LEU A 178 -10.77 -10.81 -29.92
CA LEU A 178 -10.04 -9.79 -29.17
C LEU A 178 -9.74 -10.23 -27.74
N ALA A 179 -10.73 -10.79 -27.04
CA ALA A 179 -10.55 -11.33 -25.69
C ALA A 179 -9.53 -12.47 -25.67
N ALA A 180 -9.62 -13.42 -26.61
CA ALA A 180 -8.70 -14.54 -26.69
C ALA A 180 -7.25 -14.08 -26.89
N VAL A 181 -7.02 -13.11 -27.80
CA VAL A 181 -5.69 -12.53 -28.04
C VAL A 181 -5.16 -11.84 -26.77
N LEU A 182 -5.96 -10.97 -26.14
CA LEU A 182 -5.54 -10.23 -24.96
C LEU A 182 -5.23 -11.17 -23.78
N LEU A 183 -6.09 -12.15 -23.52
CA LEU A 183 -5.91 -13.11 -22.44
C LEU A 183 -4.72 -14.03 -22.70
N ALA A 184 -4.51 -14.50 -23.94
CA ALA A 184 -3.35 -15.31 -24.30
C ALA A 184 -2.04 -14.53 -24.11
N VAL A 185 -1.98 -13.28 -24.59
CA VAL A 185 -0.80 -12.42 -24.41
C VAL A 185 -0.58 -12.13 -22.93
N ALA A 186 -1.63 -11.85 -22.16
CA ALA A 186 -1.53 -11.63 -20.72
C ALA A 186 -0.96 -12.86 -19.99
N VAL A 187 -1.45 -14.07 -20.29
CA VAL A 187 -0.93 -15.31 -19.71
C VAL A 187 0.55 -15.53 -20.07
N ILE A 188 0.93 -15.30 -21.33
CA ILE A 188 2.34 -15.42 -21.76
C ILE A 188 3.23 -14.44 -20.99
N ILE A 189 2.78 -13.21 -20.79
CA ILE A 189 3.54 -12.19 -20.05
C ILE A 189 3.63 -12.52 -18.57
N LEU A 190 2.52 -12.94 -17.95
CA LEU A 190 2.44 -13.18 -16.50
C LEU A 190 3.14 -14.47 -16.06
N THR A 191 3.24 -15.47 -16.95
CA THR A 191 3.98 -16.72 -16.69
C THR A 191 5.49 -16.54 -16.85
N ARG A 192 5.94 -15.56 -17.64
CA ARG A 192 7.36 -15.22 -17.76
C ARG A 192 7.84 -14.48 -16.51
N ARG A 193 9.06 -14.81 -16.04
CA ARG A 193 9.75 -14.04 -14.99
C ARG A 193 10.18 -12.68 -15.57
N GLY A 194 9.28 -11.71 -15.53
CA GLY A 194 9.51 -10.34 -15.97
C GLY A 194 9.66 -9.33 -14.83
N SER A 195 10.16 -8.15 -15.17
CA SER A 195 10.23 -7.00 -14.26
C SER A 195 8.83 -6.53 -13.82
N VAL A 196 8.75 -5.72 -12.77
CA VAL A 196 7.48 -5.18 -12.24
C VAL A 196 6.68 -4.44 -13.32
N SER A 197 7.37 -3.72 -14.22
CA SER A 197 6.75 -3.00 -15.34
C SER A 197 6.08 -3.95 -16.34
N VAL A 198 6.79 -5.02 -16.72
CA VAL A 198 6.27 -6.04 -17.65
C VAL A 198 5.08 -6.78 -17.04
N ARG A 199 5.13 -7.07 -15.73
CA ARG A 199 4.00 -7.66 -15.01
C ARG A 199 2.79 -6.74 -14.97
N GLY A 200 3.00 -5.43 -14.78
CA GLY A 200 1.93 -4.43 -14.85
C GLY A 200 1.23 -4.42 -16.20
N LEU A 201 1.97 -4.53 -17.29
CA LEU A 201 1.39 -4.67 -18.64
C LEU A 201 0.55 -5.95 -18.77
N GLY A 202 1.07 -7.08 -18.27
CA GLY A 202 0.32 -8.34 -18.24
C GLY A 202 -1.01 -8.23 -17.49
N ASP A 203 -1.01 -7.58 -16.33
CA ASP A 203 -2.24 -7.33 -15.55
C ASP A 203 -3.21 -6.41 -16.32
N THR A 204 -2.72 -5.36 -16.98
CA THR A 204 -3.59 -4.46 -17.77
C THR A 204 -4.28 -5.20 -18.93
N LEU A 205 -3.57 -6.10 -19.61
CA LEU A 205 -4.12 -6.92 -20.69
C LEU A 205 -5.10 -7.97 -20.16
N LEU A 206 -4.79 -8.58 -19.02
CA LEU A 206 -5.67 -9.55 -18.36
C LEU A 206 -7.01 -8.91 -17.99
N LEU A 207 -6.96 -7.75 -17.31
CA LEU A 207 -8.15 -7.03 -16.86
C LEU A 207 -8.95 -6.46 -18.04
N THR A 208 -8.27 -5.90 -19.05
CA THR A 208 -8.96 -5.34 -20.22
C THR A 208 -9.58 -6.41 -21.10
N GLY A 209 -8.98 -7.61 -21.19
CA GLY A 209 -9.52 -8.76 -21.92
C GLY A 209 -10.82 -9.33 -21.32
N CYS A 210 -11.11 -9.08 -20.04
CA CYS A 210 -12.35 -9.53 -19.41
C CYS A 210 -13.60 -8.84 -19.98
N ALA A 211 -13.51 -7.56 -20.35
CA ALA A 211 -14.63 -6.81 -20.92
C ALA A 211 -15.11 -7.34 -22.29
N PRO A 212 -14.24 -7.52 -23.31
CA PRO A 212 -14.65 -8.14 -24.56
C PRO A 212 -15.07 -9.60 -24.38
N ALA A 213 -14.50 -10.35 -23.42
CA ALA A 213 -14.97 -11.71 -23.14
C ALA A 213 -16.43 -11.73 -22.68
N ALA A 214 -16.82 -10.80 -21.81
CA ALA A 214 -18.20 -10.65 -21.34
C ALA A 214 -19.15 -10.28 -22.49
N VAL A 215 -18.75 -9.32 -23.33
CA VAL A 215 -19.56 -8.90 -24.49
C VAL A 215 -19.66 -10.00 -25.54
N ALA A 216 -18.59 -10.75 -25.78
CA ALA A 216 -18.60 -11.88 -26.70
C ALA A 216 -19.61 -12.95 -26.27
N ALA A 217 -19.60 -13.31 -24.98
CA ALA A 217 -20.53 -14.26 -24.41
C ALA A 217 -21.98 -13.74 -24.49
N ALA A 218 -22.22 -12.47 -24.16
CA ALA A 218 -23.54 -11.87 -24.30
C ALA A 218 -24.04 -11.90 -25.75
N ALA A 219 -23.17 -11.59 -26.72
CA ALA A 219 -23.51 -11.51 -28.13
C ALA A 219 -23.66 -12.89 -28.80
N ALA A 220 -23.12 -13.95 -28.21
CA ALA A 220 -23.20 -15.32 -28.71
C ALA A 220 -24.59 -15.95 -28.55
N VAL A 221 -25.43 -15.39 -27.67
CA VAL A 221 -26.83 -15.83 -27.53
C VAL A 221 -27.60 -15.51 -28.81
N PRO A 222 -28.32 -16.48 -29.40
CA PRO A 222 -29.13 -16.22 -30.58
C PRO A 222 -30.39 -15.40 -30.23
N GLY A 223 -30.82 -14.57 -31.18
CA GLY A 223 -32.06 -13.80 -31.08
C GLY A 223 -31.87 -12.33 -30.65
N PRO A 224 -32.98 -11.60 -30.42
CA PRO A 224 -32.94 -10.21 -30.00
C PRO A 224 -32.35 -10.03 -28.60
N MET A 225 -31.67 -8.90 -28.37
CA MET A 225 -31.05 -8.60 -27.08
C MET A 225 -32.08 -8.61 -25.95
N GLY A 226 -31.78 -9.34 -24.89
CA GLY A 226 -32.69 -9.48 -23.75
C GLY A 226 -32.02 -10.08 -22.52
N ALA A 227 -32.84 -10.50 -21.55
CA ALA A 227 -32.40 -11.11 -20.29
C ALA A 227 -31.35 -12.23 -20.44
N PRO A 228 -31.45 -13.19 -21.39
CA PRO A 228 -30.45 -14.26 -21.50
C PRO A 228 -29.07 -13.76 -21.95
N HIS A 229 -29.01 -12.69 -22.75
CA HIS A 229 -27.74 -12.10 -23.19
C HIS A 229 -27.03 -11.44 -22.00
N ALA A 230 -27.78 -10.70 -21.18
CA ALA A 230 -27.25 -10.09 -19.96
C ALA A 230 -26.79 -11.14 -18.94
N ALA A 231 -27.58 -12.21 -18.75
CA ALA A 231 -27.23 -13.30 -17.83
C ALA A 231 -25.91 -13.98 -18.25
N LEU A 232 -25.76 -14.33 -19.52
CA LEU A 232 -24.55 -15.01 -20.00
C LEU A 232 -23.31 -14.11 -19.97
N GLY A 233 -23.44 -12.83 -20.37
CA GLY A 233 -22.32 -11.87 -20.30
C GLY A 233 -21.87 -11.57 -18.86
N LEU A 234 -22.80 -11.49 -17.92
CA LEU A 234 -22.46 -11.29 -16.50
C LEU A 234 -21.91 -12.57 -15.86
N ALA A 235 -22.38 -13.75 -16.26
CA ALA A 235 -21.82 -15.01 -15.82
C ALA A 235 -20.35 -15.15 -16.24
N THR A 236 -20.00 -14.77 -17.47
CA THR A 236 -18.60 -14.81 -17.92
C THR A 236 -17.74 -13.74 -17.25
N ALA A 237 -18.27 -12.53 -17.00
CA ALA A 237 -17.57 -11.52 -16.20
C ALA A 237 -17.31 -12.00 -14.76
N LEU A 238 -18.28 -12.67 -14.14
CA LEU A 238 -18.17 -13.28 -12.82
C LEU A 238 -17.06 -14.33 -12.79
N VAL A 239 -17.10 -15.30 -13.71
CA VAL A 239 -16.09 -16.36 -13.79
C VAL A 239 -14.70 -15.77 -14.05
N ALA A 240 -14.59 -14.82 -14.98
CA ALA A 240 -13.32 -14.14 -15.27
C ALA A 240 -12.77 -13.44 -14.03
N ALA A 241 -13.59 -12.70 -13.29
CA ALA A 241 -13.16 -12.01 -12.07
C ALA A 241 -12.73 -12.99 -10.96
N VAL A 242 -13.45 -14.11 -10.78
CA VAL A 242 -13.06 -15.17 -9.84
C VAL A 242 -11.69 -15.75 -10.23
N LEU A 243 -11.49 -16.08 -11.51
CA LEU A 243 -10.22 -16.64 -11.99
C LEU A 243 -9.07 -15.64 -11.80
N VAL A 244 -9.27 -14.37 -12.14
CA VAL A 244 -8.26 -13.32 -11.95
C VAL A 244 -7.87 -13.23 -10.47
N VAL A 245 -8.84 -13.08 -9.56
CA VAL A 245 -8.56 -12.98 -8.11
C VAL A 245 -7.87 -14.25 -7.61
N ARG A 246 -8.34 -15.44 -8.01
CA ARG A 246 -7.85 -16.73 -7.53
C ARG A 246 -6.43 -17.05 -7.98
N PHE A 247 -6.06 -16.68 -9.20
CA PHE A 247 -4.75 -17.01 -9.78
C PHE A 247 -3.71 -15.91 -9.61
N THR A 248 -4.10 -14.64 -9.61
CA THR A 248 -3.14 -13.54 -9.41
C THR A 248 -2.99 -13.13 -7.95
N GLY A 249 -4.03 -13.32 -7.11
CA GLY A 249 -4.06 -12.78 -5.75
C GLY A 249 -3.98 -11.25 -5.69
N ARG A 250 -4.20 -10.57 -6.83
CA ARG A 250 -4.04 -9.12 -7.03
C ARG A 250 -5.40 -8.49 -7.34
N HIS A 251 -5.46 -7.16 -7.26
CA HIS A 251 -6.66 -6.38 -7.56
C HIS A 251 -7.93 -6.84 -6.82
N ILE A 252 -7.77 -7.31 -5.58
CA ILE A 252 -8.83 -7.95 -4.79
C ILE A 252 -10.07 -7.06 -4.71
N ALA A 253 -9.92 -5.77 -4.41
CA ALA A 253 -11.05 -4.83 -4.33
C ALA A 253 -11.86 -4.74 -5.63
N LEU A 254 -11.17 -4.58 -6.77
CA LEU A 254 -11.82 -4.51 -8.09
C LEU A 254 -12.47 -5.86 -8.45
N GLY A 255 -11.75 -6.95 -8.24
CA GLY A 255 -12.26 -8.30 -8.49
C GLY A 255 -13.51 -8.61 -7.66
N THR A 256 -13.51 -8.29 -6.37
CA THR A 256 -14.67 -8.48 -5.50
C THR A 256 -15.85 -7.60 -5.91
N ALA A 257 -15.61 -6.36 -6.35
CA ALA A 257 -16.67 -5.48 -6.85
C ALA A 257 -17.33 -6.05 -8.11
N VAL A 258 -16.53 -6.55 -9.05
CA VAL A 258 -17.03 -7.20 -10.27
C VAL A 258 -17.76 -8.50 -9.92
N ILE A 259 -17.23 -9.33 -9.02
CA ILE A 259 -17.87 -10.58 -8.58
C ILE A 259 -19.27 -10.29 -8.01
N VAL A 260 -19.39 -9.33 -7.09
CA VAL A 260 -20.69 -9.01 -6.45
C VAL A 260 -21.68 -8.44 -7.45
N THR A 261 -21.26 -7.46 -8.26
CA THR A 261 -22.15 -6.81 -9.24
C THR A 261 -22.56 -7.76 -10.37
N ALA A 262 -21.64 -8.58 -10.87
CA ALA A 262 -21.91 -9.58 -11.90
C ALA A 262 -22.78 -10.73 -11.39
N ALA A 263 -22.54 -11.24 -10.17
CA ALA A 263 -23.39 -12.26 -9.56
C ALA A 263 -24.83 -11.74 -9.38
N ALA A 264 -24.98 -10.53 -8.84
CA ALA A 264 -26.30 -9.94 -8.63
C ALA A 264 -27.04 -9.71 -9.96
N GLY A 265 -26.37 -9.13 -10.96
CA GLY A 265 -26.99 -8.92 -12.27
C GLY A 265 -27.27 -10.22 -13.04
N MET A 266 -26.42 -11.25 -12.89
CA MET A 266 -26.67 -12.59 -13.44
C MET A 266 -27.94 -13.19 -12.84
N VAL A 267 -28.10 -13.14 -11.51
CA VAL A 267 -29.32 -13.62 -10.83
C VAL A 267 -30.54 -12.85 -11.32
N VAL A 268 -30.47 -11.52 -11.42
CA VAL A 268 -31.58 -10.70 -11.94
C VAL A 268 -31.92 -11.06 -13.40
N GLY A 269 -30.91 -11.31 -14.24
CA GLY A 269 -31.11 -11.75 -15.62
C GLY A 269 -31.81 -13.11 -15.71
N LEU A 270 -31.41 -14.07 -14.88
CA LEU A 270 -32.03 -15.39 -14.79
C LEU A 270 -33.48 -15.31 -14.27
N VAL A 271 -33.72 -14.54 -13.21
CA VAL A 271 -35.07 -14.33 -12.67
C VAL A 271 -35.97 -13.69 -13.72
N ARG A 272 -35.47 -12.68 -14.45
CA ARG A 272 -36.23 -12.05 -15.54
C ARG A 272 -36.52 -13.03 -16.68
N MET A 273 -35.58 -13.91 -16.99
CA MET A 273 -35.76 -14.94 -18.02
C MET A 273 -36.84 -15.95 -17.64
N VAL A 274 -36.92 -16.36 -16.37
CA VAL A 274 -37.86 -17.39 -15.90
C VAL A 274 -39.24 -16.83 -15.57
N LEU A 275 -39.30 -15.69 -14.88
CA LEU A 275 -40.55 -15.15 -14.33
C LEU A 275 -41.20 -14.07 -15.21
N VAL A 276 -40.54 -13.64 -16.29
CA VAL A 276 -41.00 -12.57 -17.22
C VAL A 276 -41.43 -11.29 -16.46
N THR A 277 -40.81 -11.05 -15.31
CA THR A 277 -41.11 -9.91 -14.43
C THR A 277 -40.68 -8.57 -15.01
N SER A 278 -41.36 -7.50 -14.60
CA SER A 278 -41.02 -6.14 -15.04
C SER A 278 -39.66 -5.69 -14.50
N ALA A 279 -38.92 -4.95 -15.33
CA ALA A 279 -37.59 -4.44 -14.97
C ALA A 279 -37.57 -3.56 -13.71
N PRO A 280 -38.54 -2.64 -13.50
CA PRO A 280 -38.54 -1.77 -12.32
C PRO A 280 -38.66 -2.54 -11.00
N ILE A 281 -39.49 -3.59 -10.97
CA ILE A 281 -39.67 -4.42 -9.76
C ILE A 281 -38.35 -5.12 -9.43
N LEU A 282 -37.69 -5.73 -10.42
CA LEU A 282 -36.41 -6.42 -10.20
C LEU A 282 -35.31 -5.47 -9.74
N LEU A 283 -35.24 -4.26 -10.30
CA LEU A 283 -34.26 -3.25 -9.88
C LEU A 283 -34.54 -2.70 -8.49
N ALA A 284 -35.81 -2.54 -8.10
CA ALA A 284 -36.20 -2.14 -6.75
C ALA A 284 -35.83 -3.22 -5.71
N VAL A 285 -36.09 -4.49 -6.03
CA VAL A 285 -35.68 -5.62 -5.18
C VAL A 285 -34.16 -5.70 -5.09
N LEU A 286 -33.44 -5.55 -6.21
CA LEU A 286 -31.98 -5.53 -6.21
C LEU A 286 -31.43 -4.40 -5.34
N LEU A 287 -32.02 -3.20 -5.42
CA LEU A 287 -31.64 -2.07 -4.57
C LEU A 287 -31.85 -2.39 -3.08
N LEU A 288 -32.99 -2.96 -2.72
CA LEU A 288 -33.27 -3.37 -1.34
C LEU A 288 -32.24 -4.40 -0.84
N VAL A 289 -31.92 -5.41 -1.65
CA VAL A 289 -30.90 -6.42 -1.33
C VAL A 289 -29.52 -5.77 -1.20
N ALA A 290 -29.17 -4.82 -2.06
CA ALA A 290 -27.90 -4.10 -1.99
C ALA A 290 -27.78 -3.27 -0.70
N VAL A 291 -28.85 -2.59 -0.29
CA VAL A 291 -28.90 -1.83 0.98
C VAL A 291 -28.70 -2.76 2.18
N MET A 292 -29.39 -3.90 2.21
CA MET A 292 -29.18 -4.91 3.26
C MET A 292 -27.77 -5.50 3.22
N GLY A 293 -27.23 -5.72 2.02
CA GLY A 293 -25.87 -6.20 1.80
C GLY A 293 -24.81 -5.26 2.38
N MET A 294 -25.02 -3.94 2.35
CA MET A 294 -24.11 -2.98 2.97
C MET A 294 -23.95 -3.20 4.49
N HIS A 295 -25.00 -3.63 5.17
CA HIS A 295 -24.94 -3.92 6.62
C HIS A 295 -24.15 -5.20 6.93
N VAL A 296 -24.21 -6.21 6.05
CA VAL A 296 -23.53 -7.51 6.26
C VAL A 296 -22.14 -7.55 5.62
N ALA A 297 -21.78 -6.54 4.81
CA ALA A 297 -20.53 -6.46 4.07
C ALA A 297 -19.26 -6.64 4.95
N PRO A 298 -19.12 -6.04 6.14
CA PRO A 298 -17.95 -6.25 6.99
C PRO A 298 -17.81 -7.71 7.43
N THR A 299 -18.92 -8.37 7.75
CA THR A 299 -18.95 -9.79 8.14
C THR A 299 -18.57 -10.70 6.98
N MET A 300 -19.11 -10.42 5.78
CA MET A 300 -18.76 -11.17 4.57
C MET A 300 -17.29 -10.99 4.18
N ALA A 301 -16.76 -9.76 4.27
CA ALA A 301 -15.36 -9.48 4.00
C ALA A 301 -14.44 -10.25 4.98
N ARG A 302 -14.82 -10.31 6.26
CA ARG A 302 -14.09 -11.08 7.28
C ARG A 302 -14.07 -12.58 6.95
N TRP A 303 -15.21 -13.15 6.55
CA TRP A 303 -15.30 -14.56 6.15
C TRP A 303 -14.50 -14.84 4.87
N ALA A 304 -14.60 -13.97 3.87
CA ALA A 304 -13.85 -14.08 2.63
C ALA A 304 -12.32 -13.98 2.85
N ALA A 305 -11.89 -13.16 3.81
CA ALA A 305 -10.49 -13.04 4.19
C ALA A 305 -9.99 -14.18 5.09
N GLY A 306 -10.86 -15.10 5.53
CA GLY A 306 -10.49 -16.19 6.42
C GLY A 306 -9.99 -15.74 7.80
N ILE A 307 -10.37 -14.54 8.24
CA ILE A 307 -9.92 -13.99 9.53
C ILE A 307 -10.63 -14.73 10.65
N ARG A 308 -9.85 -15.52 11.40
CA ARG A 308 -10.31 -16.18 12.63
C ARG A 308 -10.53 -15.13 13.71
N LEU A 309 -11.66 -15.23 14.41
CA LEU A 309 -11.95 -14.34 15.53
C LEU A 309 -10.96 -14.65 16.67
N PRO A 310 -10.43 -13.62 17.36
CA PRO A 310 -9.70 -13.86 18.59
C PRO A 310 -10.61 -14.55 19.59
N VAL A 311 -10.19 -15.72 20.06
CA VAL A 311 -10.88 -16.46 21.11
C VAL A 311 -10.65 -15.73 22.44
N PHE A 312 -11.72 -15.26 23.06
CA PHE A 312 -11.64 -14.69 24.40
C PHE A 312 -11.91 -15.80 25.42
N PRO A 313 -11.02 -16.02 26.41
CA PRO A 313 -11.29 -16.98 27.45
C PRO A 313 -12.52 -16.53 28.25
N SER A 314 -13.53 -17.40 28.34
CA SER A 314 -14.67 -17.15 29.23
C SER A 314 -14.19 -17.20 30.69
N ALA A 315 -14.88 -16.48 31.57
CA ALA A 315 -14.60 -16.49 33.01
C ALA A 315 -14.68 -17.90 33.64
N SER A 316 -15.25 -18.89 32.93
CA SER A 316 -15.37 -20.28 33.36
C SER A 316 -14.27 -21.21 32.84
N GLY A 317 -13.30 -20.72 32.06
CA GLY A 317 -12.25 -21.53 31.43
C GLY A 317 -12.76 -22.51 30.36
N ARG A 318 -14.08 -22.55 30.12
CA ARG A 318 -14.70 -23.35 29.06
C ARG A 318 -14.72 -22.52 27.79
N TRP A 319 -14.11 -23.07 26.75
CA TRP A 319 -14.15 -22.53 25.39
C TRP A 319 -15.59 -22.51 24.91
N ILE A 320 -16.13 -21.32 24.67
CA ILE A 320 -17.42 -21.16 24.01
C ILE A 320 -17.10 -20.44 22.69
N PHE A 321 -17.29 -21.20 21.60
CA PHE A 321 -17.01 -20.91 20.19
C PHE A 321 -15.56 -21.10 19.72
#